data_AF-A0A2M6WEM0-F1
#
_entry.id   AF-A0A2M6WEM0-F1
#
_cell.length_a   1.000
_cell.length_b   1.000
_cell.length_c   1.000
_cell.angle_alpha   90.00
_cell.angle_beta   90.00
_cell.angle_gamma   90.00
#
_symmetry.space_group_name_H-M   'P 1'
#
loop_
_entity.id
_entity.type
_entity.pdbx_description
1 polymer ?
#
loop_
_entity_poly.entity_id
_entity_poly.type
_entity_poly.pdbx_seq_one_letter_code
_entity_poly.pdbx_strand_id
1 'polypeptide(L)'
;MMSLQSRHPDVVQFEFFHVKFDSLEAVGQECVAQLYEGSPIKTRVRFYDRDSRAGTLVSRFHRTWNAKNGVEDWLVEGIKKKGLMREWHLLRHRFLHKKCSKYRSRVAPIGFALLAEAIEQGGEVTVMEDDFAFLPLRDDEVHELTESASRSSHAWMFLAEHQALEGDELKNIIGSITIHI
;
A
#
# COMPACT_ATOMS: atom_id res chain seq x y z
N MET A 1 1.47 -29.87 -21.93
CA MET A 1 1.74 -28.46 -22.26
C MET A 1 0.80 -27.62 -21.41
N MET A 2 1.30 -27.07 -20.30
CA MET A 2 0.53 -26.09 -19.52
C MET A 2 0.60 -24.76 -20.29
N SER A 3 -0.56 -24.14 -20.53
CA SER A 3 -0.63 -22.83 -21.15
C SER A 3 0.16 -21.82 -20.31
N LEU A 4 1.08 -21.10 -20.95
CA LEU A 4 1.57 -19.82 -20.46
C LEU A 4 0.37 -18.86 -20.46
N GLN A 5 -0.47 -18.94 -19.42
CA GLN A 5 -1.28 -17.79 -19.06
C GLN A 5 -0.26 -16.68 -18.80
N SER A 6 -0.26 -15.66 -19.65
CA SER A 6 0.44 -14.42 -19.39
C SER A 6 0.03 -13.98 -17.99
N ARG A 7 0.92 -14.12 -17.01
CA ARG A 7 0.70 -13.47 -15.72
C ARG A 7 0.68 -11.99 -16.03
N HIS A 8 -0.51 -11.41 -16.04
CA HIS A 8 -0.66 -9.98 -16.10
C HIS A 8 0.05 -9.39 -14.88
N PRO A 9 0.79 -8.28 -15.04
CA PRO A 9 1.51 -7.67 -13.94
C PRO A 9 0.54 -7.28 -12.81
N ASP A 10 1.01 -7.39 -11.57
CA ASP A 10 0.27 -6.91 -10.41
C ASP A 10 -0.05 -5.42 -10.57
N VAL A 11 -1.13 -4.97 -9.95
CA VAL A 11 -1.56 -3.57 -10.00
C VAL A 11 -1.22 -2.88 -8.70
N VAL A 12 -0.59 -1.73 -8.83
CA VAL A 12 -0.37 -0.80 -7.74
C VAL A 12 -1.50 0.21 -7.73
N GLN A 13 -2.17 0.36 -6.59
CA GLN A 13 -3.16 1.39 -6.36
C GLN A 13 -2.66 2.34 -5.27
N PHE A 14 -2.54 3.62 -5.60
CA PHE A 14 -2.37 4.70 -4.62
C PHE A 14 -3.72 5.32 -4.30
N GLU A 15 -4.00 5.48 -3.02
CA GLU A 15 -5.13 6.27 -2.53
C GLU A 15 -4.63 7.41 -1.66
N PHE A 16 -5.02 8.63 -2.02
CA PHE A 16 -4.70 9.86 -1.31
C PHE A 16 -5.88 10.26 -0.44
N PHE A 17 -5.64 10.48 0.85
CA PHE A 17 -6.69 10.77 1.81
C PHE A 17 -6.62 12.20 2.31
N HIS A 18 -7.78 12.77 2.65
CA HIS A 18 -7.87 14.07 3.33
C HIS A 18 -7.80 13.94 4.86
N VAL A 19 -8.09 12.75 5.41
CA VAL A 19 -8.01 12.44 6.85
C VAL A 19 -6.89 11.44 7.12
N LYS A 20 -6.30 11.51 8.31
CA LYS A 20 -5.38 10.50 8.80
C LYS A 20 -6.15 9.28 9.30
N PHE A 21 -5.78 8.10 8.82
CA PHE A 21 -6.29 6.82 9.31
C PHE A 21 -5.17 5.98 9.93
N ASP A 22 -5.48 5.38 11.08
CA ASP A 22 -4.51 4.54 11.81
C ASP A 22 -4.57 3.06 11.39
N SER A 23 -5.62 2.62 10.68
CA SER A 23 -5.79 1.23 10.21
C SER A 23 -6.66 1.12 8.94
N LEU A 24 -6.58 -0.04 8.26
CA LEU A 24 -7.45 -0.40 7.13
C LEU A 24 -8.92 -0.42 7.53
N GLU A 25 -9.18 -0.97 8.72
CA GLU A 25 -10.52 -1.11 9.26
C GLU A 25 -11.15 0.26 9.50
N ALA A 26 -10.37 1.23 9.99
CA ALA A 26 -10.84 2.61 10.15
C ALA A 26 -11.17 3.26 8.79
N VAL A 27 -10.36 3.03 7.75
CA VAL A 27 -10.68 3.49 6.38
C VAL A 27 -11.99 2.86 5.91
N GLY A 28 -12.15 1.54 6.06
CA GLY A 28 -13.35 0.82 5.65
C GLY A 28 -14.60 1.28 6.39
N GLN A 29 -14.51 1.47 7.71
CA GLN A 29 -15.59 2.00 8.53
C GLN A 29 -15.97 3.42 8.10
N GLU A 30 -14.99 4.28 7.80
CA GLU A 30 -15.26 5.65 7.37
C GLU A 30 -15.93 5.70 5.98
N CYS A 31 -15.43 4.92 5.03
CA CYS A 31 -16.03 4.79 3.70
C CYS A 31 -17.48 4.30 3.76
N VAL A 32 -17.78 3.38 4.71
CA VAL A 32 -19.14 2.85 4.91
C VAL A 32 -20.02 3.84 5.68
N ALA A 33 -19.46 4.55 6.66
CA ALA A 33 -20.23 5.40 7.58
C ALA A 33 -20.62 6.77 6.98
N GLN A 34 -20.09 7.15 5.81
CA GLN A 34 -20.38 8.43 5.13
C GLN A 34 -20.28 9.64 6.07
N LEU A 35 -19.36 9.60 7.03
CA LEU A 35 -19.26 10.59 8.11
C LEU A 35 -18.74 11.96 7.62
N TYR A 36 -18.25 12.03 6.38
CA TYR A 36 -17.96 13.26 5.65
C TYR A 36 -18.98 13.47 4.52
N GLU A 37 -19.35 14.73 4.25
CA GLU A 37 -19.99 15.12 2.99
C GLU A 37 -18.98 14.94 1.84
N GLY A 38 -18.76 13.69 1.42
CA GLY A 38 -17.79 13.30 0.37
C GLY A 38 -16.97 12.05 0.71
N SER A 39 -16.27 11.50 -0.29
CA SER A 39 -15.37 10.35 -0.11
C SER A 39 -14.14 10.73 0.74
N PRO A 40 -13.71 9.90 1.72
CA PRO A 40 -12.45 10.08 2.43
C PRO A 40 -11.22 10.06 1.49
N ILE A 41 -11.38 9.42 0.34
CA ILE A 41 -10.38 9.29 -0.71
C ILE A 41 -10.53 10.48 -1.66
N LYS A 42 -9.49 11.32 -1.71
CA LYS A 42 -9.43 12.48 -2.59
C LYS A 42 -9.09 12.08 -4.03
N THR A 43 -8.15 11.15 -4.18
CA THR A 43 -7.68 10.69 -5.50
C THR A 43 -7.25 9.24 -5.39
N ARG A 44 -7.61 8.43 -6.38
CA ARG A 44 -7.14 7.06 -6.55
C ARG A 44 -6.42 6.96 -7.88
N VAL A 45 -5.21 6.41 -7.84
CA VAL A 45 -4.40 6.16 -9.03
C VAL A 45 -4.04 4.69 -9.11
N ARG A 46 -4.19 4.09 -10.28
CA ARG A 46 -3.82 2.69 -10.54
C ARG A 46 -2.82 2.62 -11.67
N PHE A 47 -1.81 1.76 -11.53
CA PHE A 47 -0.86 1.45 -12.60
C PHE A 47 -0.27 0.06 -12.42
N TYR A 48 0.26 -0.51 -13.50
CA TYR A 48 0.89 -1.82 -13.47
C TYR A 48 2.29 -1.80 -12.85
N ASP A 49 2.58 -2.75 -11.96
CA ASP A 49 3.93 -3.02 -11.46
C ASP A 49 4.72 -3.87 -12.46
N ARG A 50 5.09 -3.27 -13.60
CA ARG A 50 5.74 -3.95 -14.73
C ARG A 50 6.99 -4.74 -14.31
N ASP A 51 7.79 -4.18 -13.41
CA ASP A 51 9.06 -4.76 -12.96
C ASP A 51 8.98 -5.44 -11.58
N SER A 52 7.78 -5.64 -11.03
CA SER A 52 7.57 -6.23 -9.69
C SER A 52 8.30 -5.48 -8.55
N ARG A 53 8.56 -4.17 -8.73
CA ARG A 53 9.28 -3.32 -7.76
C ARG A 53 8.39 -3.04 -6.55
N ALA A 54 7.11 -2.74 -6.76
CA ALA A 54 6.14 -2.57 -5.69
C ALA A 54 5.88 -3.90 -4.97
N GLY A 55 5.72 -5.00 -5.73
CA GLY A 55 5.56 -6.35 -5.20
C GLY A 55 6.70 -6.78 -4.29
N THR A 56 7.95 -6.52 -4.71
CA THR A 56 9.13 -6.78 -3.88
C THR A 56 9.13 -5.94 -2.59
N LEU A 57 8.73 -4.67 -2.67
CA LEU A 57 8.67 -3.77 -1.53
C LEU A 57 7.60 -4.22 -0.52
N VAL A 58 6.39 -4.50 -0.99
CA VAL A 58 5.26 -4.99 -0.18
C VAL A 58 5.61 -6.33 0.47
N SER A 59 6.14 -7.29 -0.29
CA SER A 59 6.56 -8.59 0.25
C SER A 59 7.62 -8.46 1.35
N ARG A 60 8.64 -7.61 1.15
CA ARG A 60 9.69 -7.37 2.15
C ARG A 60 9.16 -6.68 3.41
N PHE A 61 8.24 -5.74 3.25
CA PHE A 61 7.57 -5.09 4.37
C PHE A 61 6.75 -6.09 5.18
N HIS A 62 5.84 -6.84 4.54
CA HIS A 62 4.99 -7.85 5.20
C HIS A 62 5.78 -8.93 5.90
N ARG A 63 6.85 -9.46 5.30
CA ARG A 63 7.75 -10.42 5.98
C ARG A 63 8.36 -9.83 7.26
N THR A 64 8.77 -8.56 7.21
CA THR A 64 9.35 -7.89 8.39
C THR A 64 8.29 -7.59 9.44
N TRP A 65 7.09 -7.18 9.02
CA TRP A 65 5.94 -6.93 9.87
C TRP A 65 5.46 -8.19 10.58
N ASN A 66 5.30 -9.31 9.86
CA ASN A 66 4.91 -10.60 10.43
C ASN A 66 5.98 -11.12 11.39
N ALA A 67 7.28 -10.95 11.06
CA ALA A 67 8.35 -11.29 11.98
C ALA A 67 8.35 -10.42 13.25
N LYS A 68 7.95 -9.15 13.15
CA LYS A 68 7.77 -8.25 14.32
C LYS A 68 6.61 -8.76 15.18
N ASN A 69 5.43 -8.99 14.58
CA ASN A 69 4.24 -9.43 15.30
C ASN A 69 4.47 -10.78 15.98
N GLY A 70 5.10 -11.75 15.30
CA GLY A 70 5.43 -13.03 15.95
C GLY A 70 6.38 -12.91 17.14
N VAL A 71 7.22 -11.88 17.21
CA VAL A 71 8.02 -11.58 18.41
C VAL A 71 7.17 -10.89 19.48
N GLU A 72 6.23 -10.02 19.10
CA GLU A 72 5.26 -9.41 20.03
C GLU A 72 4.38 -10.46 20.68
N ASP A 73 3.81 -11.37 19.89
CA ASP A 73 2.99 -12.48 20.36
C ASP A 73 3.78 -13.36 21.34
N TRP A 74 5.04 -13.72 20.99
CA TRP A 74 5.91 -14.46 21.89
C TRP A 74 6.19 -13.72 23.21
N LEU A 75 6.35 -12.40 23.17
CA LEU A 75 6.60 -11.58 24.36
C LEU A 75 5.35 -11.46 25.25
N VAL A 76 4.16 -11.45 24.66
CA VAL A 76 2.85 -11.38 25.33
C VAL A 76 2.46 -12.74 25.91
N GLU A 77 2.58 -13.83 25.15
CA GLU A 77 2.37 -15.20 25.65
C GLU A 77 3.44 -15.59 26.69
N GLY A 78 4.64 -15.01 26.57
CA GLY A 78 5.81 -15.26 27.40
C GLY A 78 5.88 -14.48 28.70
N ILE A 79 4.77 -14.02 29.30
CA ILE A 79 4.74 -13.27 30.58
C ILE A 79 5.52 -13.96 31.72
N LYS A 80 5.84 -15.26 31.61
CA LYS A 80 6.67 -16.03 32.57
C LYS A 80 8.12 -16.32 32.15
N LYS A 81 8.54 -16.02 30.92
CA LYS A 81 9.91 -16.31 30.43
C LYS A 81 10.86 -15.18 30.84
N LYS A 82 11.58 -15.35 31.95
CA LYS A 82 12.68 -14.46 32.40
C LYS A 82 14.04 -14.97 31.89
N GLY A 83 15.03 -14.08 31.76
CA GLY A 83 16.41 -14.42 31.41
C GLY A 83 16.84 -13.99 30.00
N LEU A 84 18.05 -14.42 29.60
CA LEU A 84 18.75 -13.99 28.38
C LEU A 84 17.93 -14.15 27.09
N MET A 85 17.08 -15.18 27.02
CA MET A 85 16.20 -15.38 25.87
C MET A 85 15.19 -14.24 25.71
N ARG A 86 14.63 -13.73 26.81
CA ARG A 86 13.72 -12.58 26.80
C ARG A 86 14.45 -11.31 26.33
N GLU A 87 15.66 -11.08 26.83
CA GLU A 87 16.47 -9.92 26.44
C GLU A 87 16.81 -9.96 24.94
N TRP A 88 17.16 -11.14 24.42
CA TRP A 88 17.40 -11.34 22.99
C TRP A 88 16.15 -11.04 22.15
N HIS A 89 14.98 -11.52 22.56
CA HIS A 89 13.71 -11.21 21.87
C HIS A 89 13.34 -9.72 21.93
N LEU A 90 13.61 -9.03 23.04
CA LEU A 90 13.42 -7.58 23.16
C LEU A 90 14.36 -6.80 22.22
N LEU A 91 15.63 -7.21 22.13
CA LEU A 91 16.57 -6.62 21.17
C LEU A 91 16.12 -6.85 19.72
N ARG A 92 15.69 -8.08 19.42
CA ARG A 92 15.13 -8.43 18.11
C ARG A 92 13.88 -7.63 17.79
N HIS A 93 12.97 -7.45 18.75
CA HIS A 93 11.77 -6.61 18.61
C HIS A 93 12.13 -5.17 18.26
N ARG A 94 13.05 -4.55 19.02
CA ARG A 94 13.53 -3.18 18.74
C ARG A 94 14.16 -3.06 17.35
N PHE A 95 14.96 -4.05 16.95
CA PHE A 95 15.56 -4.08 15.62
C PHE A 95 14.51 -4.15 14.52
N LEU A 96 13.54 -5.07 14.64
CA LEU A 96 12.45 -5.23 13.67
C LEU A 96 11.55 -3.99 13.62
N HIS A 97 11.24 -3.39 14.76
CA HIS A 97 10.50 -2.13 14.84
C HIS A 97 11.21 -1.00 14.07
N LYS A 98 12.51 -0.81 14.31
CA LYS A 98 13.33 0.15 13.55
C LYS A 98 13.33 -0.16 12.06
N LYS A 99 13.41 -1.44 11.68
CA LYS A 99 13.40 -1.87 10.27
C LYS A 99 12.05 -1.58 9.60
N CYS A 100 10.92 -1.85 10.25
CA CYS A 100 9.58 -1.51 9.77
C CYS A 100 9.43 0.01 9.57
N SER A 101 9.87 0.81 10.55
CA SER A 101 9.86 2.27 10.44
C SER A 101 10.70 2.76 9.25
N LYS A 102 11.90 2.19 9.06
CA LYS A 102 12.77 2.49 7.90
C LYS A 102 12.16 2.09 6.56
N TYR A 103 11.37 1.01 6.53
CA TYR A 103 10.63 0.65 5.33
C TYR A 103 9.52 1.64 5.07
N ARG A 104 8.68 1.97 6.06
CA ARG A 104 7.61 2.97 5.91
C ARG A 104 8.13 4.31 5.40
N SER A 105 9.26 4.80 5.92
CA SER A 105 9.86 6.05 5.46
C SER A 105 10.47 5.98 4.05
N ARG A 106 10.83 4.79 3.55
CA ARG A 106 11.33 4.58 2.19
C ARG A 106 10.23 4.27 1.19
N VAL A 107 9.09 3.78 1.65
CA VAL A 107 7.96 3.44 0.79
C VAL A 107 7.39 4.71 0.17
N ALA A 108 7.33 5.83 0.89
CA ALA A 108 6.89 7.11 0.34
C ALA A 108 7.68 7.51 -0.92
N PRO A 109 9.02 7.72 -0.85
CA PRO A 109 9.78 8.14 -2.03
C PRO A 109 9.83 7.08 -3.13
N ILE A 110 9.83 5.79 -2.81
CA ILE A 110 9.81 4.73 -3.83
C ILE A 110 8.45 4.67 -4.52
N GLY A 111 7.37 4.78 -3.76
CA GLY A 111 6.01 4.77 -4.27
C GLY A 111 5.74 5.97 -5.18
N PHE A 112 6.15 7.16 -4.75
CA PHE A 112 6.08 8.36 -5.59
C PHE A 112 6.97 8.28 -6.82
N ALA A 113 8.16 7.69 -6.73
CA ALA A 113 9.01 7.46 -7.90
C ALA A 113 8.35 6.48 -8.88
N LEU A 114 7.76 5.39 -8.41
CA LEU A 114 7.03 4.44 -9.27
C LEU A 114 5.81 5.10 -9.93
N LEU A 115 5.09 5.94 -9.20
CA LEU A 115 3.98 6.71 -9.74
C LEU A 115 4.46 7.72 -10.80
N ALA A 116 5.52 8.47 -10.52
CA ALA A 116 6.12 9.41 -11.48
C ALA A 116 6.62 8.69 -12.74
N GLU A 117 7.31 7.56 -12.59
CA GLU A 117 7.74 6.71 -13.71
C GLU A 117 6.54 6.22 -14.53
N ALA A 118 5.44 5.81 -13.89
CA ALA A 118 4.23 5.38 -14.59
C ALA A 118 3.57 6.51 -15.38
N ILE A 119 3.57 7.73 -14.83
CA ILE A 119 3.08 8.95 -15.51
C ILE A 119 3.98 9.32 -16.69
N GLU A 120 5.30 9.44 -16.47
CA GLU A 120 6.27 9.89 -17.49
C GLU A 120 6.40 8.94 -18.67
N GLN A 121 6.21 7.63 -18.44
CA GLN A 121 6.31 6.62 -19.50
C GLN A 121 5.05 6.53 -20.37
N GLY A 122 4.03 7.37 -20.14
CA GLY A 122 2.72 7.21 -20.77
C GLY A 122 2.13 5.83 -20.48
N GLY A 123 2.42 5.28 -19.29
CA GLY A 123 1.83 4.02 -18.85
C GLY A 123 0.32 4.13 -18.84
N GLU A 124 -0.37 3.00 -19.01
CA GLU A 124 -1.81 2.99 -18.75
C GLU A 124 -1.98 3.21 -17.23
N VAL A 125 -2.33 4.44 -16.86
CA VAL A 125 -2.49 4.90 -15.49
C VAL A 125 -3.89 5.45 -15.38
N THR A 126 -4.75 4.75 -14.63
CA THR A 126 -6.12 5.22 -14.44
C THR A 126 -6.19 6.12 -13.22
N VAL A 127 -6.66 7.34 -13.42
CA VAL A 127 -7.25 8.18 -12.39
C VAL A 127 -8.76 8.03 -12.56
N MET A 128 -9.37 7.23 -11.67
CA MET A 128 -10.77 6.74 -11.71
C MET A 128 -11.70 7.18 -12.86
N GLU A 129 -12.23 6.20 -13.60
CA GLU A 129 -13.63 6.16 -14.05
C GLU A 129 -14.27 4.86 -13.53
N ASP A 130 -15.62 4.85 -13.43
CA ASP A 130 -16.46 3.78 -12.87
C ASP A 130 -16.29 2.41 -13.58
N ASP A 131 -15.61 2.38 -14.73
CA ASP A 131 -15.55 1.25 -15.66
C ASP A 131 -14.25 0.41 -15.56
N PHE A 132 -13.41 0.63 -14.54
CA PHE A 132 -12.18 -0.13 -14.27
C PHE A 132 -11.15 -0.21 -15.43
N ALA A 133 -11.36 0.53 -16.52
CA ALA A 133 -10.51 0.50 -17.69
C ALA A 133 -9.18 1.23 -17.44
N PHE A 134 -8.09 0.63 -17.94
CA PHE A 134 -6.78 1.26 -17.98
C PHE A 134 -6.69 2.21 -19.17
N LEU A 135 -6.73 3.51 -18.91
CA LEU A 135 -6.66 4.57 -19.93
C LEU A 135 -5.41 5.42 -19.71
N PRO A 136 -4.87 6.06 -20.77
CA PRO A 136 -3.78 7.01 -20.62
C PRO A 136 -4.23 8.26 -19.87
N LEU A 137 -3.38 8.73 -18.94
CA LEU A 137 -3.56 9.98 -18.20
C LEU A 137 -3.62 11.19 -19.13
N ARG A 138 -4.57 12.07 -18.90
CA ARG A 138 -4.64 13.40 -19.53
C ARG A 138 -3.80 14.41 -18.74
N ASP A 139 -3.35 15.47 -19.41
CA ASP A 139 -2.47 16.49 -18.81
C ASP A 139 -3.10 17.19 -17.58
N ASP A 140 -4.42 17.39 -17.60
CA ASP A 140 -5.20 17.94 -16.48
C ASP A 140 -5.24 16.98 -15.28
N GLU A 141 -5.39 15.68 -15.52
CA GLU A 141 -5.39 14.63 -14.48
C GLU A 141 -4.02 14.49 -13.81
N VAL A 142 -2.93 14.67 -14.57
CA VAL A 142 -1.57 14.71 -14.02
C VAL A 142 -1.41 15.91 -13.06
N HIS A 143 -1.96 17.07 -13.43
CA HIS A 143 -1.92 18.26 -12.59
C HIS A 143 -2.73 18.05 -11.29
N GLU A 144 -3.96 17.54 -11.39
CA GLU A 144 -4.81 17.24 -10.24
C GLU A 144 -4.18 16.22 -9.30
N LEU A 145 -3.56 15.17 -9.85
CA LEU A 145 -2.84 14.17 -9.06
C LEU A 145 -1.67 14.79 -8.29
N THR A 146 -0.88 15.63 -8.96
CA THR A 146 0.27 16.31 -8.36
C THR A 146 -0.19 17.26 -7.24
N GLU A 147 -1.25 18.02 -7.49
CA GLU A 147 -1.86 18.91 -6.50
C GLU A 147 -2.45 18.12 -5.32
N SER A 148 -3.10 16.98 -5.59
CA SER A 148 -3.67 16.09 -4.59
C SER A 148 -2.60 15.50 -3.68
N ALA A 149 -1.54 14.92 -4.26
CA ALA A 149 -0.40 14.38 -3.53
C ALA A 149 0.27 15.43 -2.64
N SER A 150 0.41 16.68 -3.12
CA SER A 150 1.01 17.78 -2.36
C SER A 150 0.18 18.24 -1.16
N ARG A 151 -1.14 18.04 -1.19
CA ARG A 151 -2.09 18.49 -0.16
C ARG A 151 -2.52 17.38 0.79
N SER A 152 -2.19 16.13 0.47
CA SER A 152 -2.52 14.98 1.32
C SER A 152 -1.53 14.83 2.46
N SER A 153 -2.04 14.50 3.65
CA SER A 153 -1.20 14.16 4.81
C SER A 153 -0.79 12.70 4.83
N HIS A 154 -1.56 11.85 4.16
CA HIS A 154 -1.38 10.40 4.13
C HIS A 154 -1.77 9.84 2.75
N ALA A 155 -1.05 8.81 2.32
CA ALA A 155 -1.42 7.97 1.20
C ALA A 155 -1.38 6.51 1.60
N TRP A 156 -2.07 5.67 0.87
CA TRP A 156 -1.95 4.23 0.97
C TRP A 156 -1.53 3.67 -0.38
N MET A 157 -0.59 2.73 -0.35
CA MET A 157 -0.24 1.93 -1.50
C MET A 157 -0.76 0.52 -1.29
N PHE A 158 -1.59 0.06 -2.21
CA PHE A 158 -2.13 -1.28 -2.28
C PHE A 158 -1.52 -2.01 -3.47
N LEU A 159 -1.22 -3.29 -3.28
CA LEU A 159 -0.85 -4.20 -4.35
C LEU A 159 -1.97 -5.22 -4.51
N ALA A 160 -2.50 -5.36 -5.71
CA ALA A 160 -3.58 -6.27 -6.04
C ALA A 160 -3.20 -7.15 -7.24
N GLU A 161 -3.73 -8.38 -7.28
CA GLU A 161 -3.62 -9.22 -8.48
C GLU A 161 -4.38 -8.55 -9.63
N HIS A 162 -3.95 -8.74 -10.88
CA HIS A 162 -4.64 -8.12 -12.03
C HIS A 162 -6.15 -8.46 -12.11
N GLN A 163 -6.51 -9.72 -11.80
CA GLN A 163 -7.89 -10.22 -11.80
C GLN A 163 -8.73 -9.67 -10.63
N ALA A 164 -8.12 -8.99 -9.67
CA ALA A 164 -8.79 -8.36 -8.54
C ALA A 164 -9.70 -7.19 -8.91
N LEU A 165 -9.54 -6.66 -10.12
CA LEU A 165 -10.06 -5.35 -10.50
C LEU A 165 -11.28 -5.41 -11.41
N GLU A 166 -11.76 -6.61 -11.78
CA GLU A 166 -12.99 -6.77 -12.59
C GLU A 166 -14.29 -6.64 -11.77
N GLY A 167 -14.18 -6.18 -10.53
CA GLY A 167 -15.32 -5.83 -9.69
C GLY A 167 -14.82 -4.98 -8.54
N ASP A 168 -15.71 -4.22 -7.91
CA ASP A 168 -15.45 -3.31 -6.79
C ASP A 168 -15.02 -4.03 -5.49
N GLU A 169 -14.47 -5.23 -5.63
CA GLU A 169 -14.11 -6.13 -4.55
C GLU A 169 -12.61 -6.02 -4.28
N LEU A 170 -12.27 -5.31 -3.21
CA LEU A 170 -10.95 -5.32 -2.54
C LEU A 170 -10.51 -6.73 -2.06
N LYS A 171 -11.19 -7.81 -2.49
CA LYS A 171 -11.02 -9.19 -2.01
C LYS A 171 -9.67 -9.81 -2.38
N ASN A 172 -8.92 -9.21 -3.30
CA ASN A 172 -7.66 -9.76 -3.82
C ASN A 172 -6.45 -8.82 -3.61
N ILE A 173 -6.47 -8.01 -2.54
CA ILE A 173 -5.29 -7.23 -2.11
C ILE A 173 -4.23 -8.20 -1.59
N ILE A 174 -3.08 -8.23 -2.27
CA ILE A 174 -1.89 -9.01 -1.90
C ILE A 174 -1.18 -8.37 -0.70
N GLY A 175 -1.24 -7.05 -0.58
CA GLY A 175 -0.77 -6.34 0.60
C GLY A 175 -0.91 -4.82 0.47
N SER A 176 -0.86 -4.14 1.62
CA SER A 176 -0.89 -2.69 1.69
C SER A 176 0.24 -2.14 2.55
N ILE A 177 0.60 -0.88 2.29
CA ILE A 177 1.51 -0.08 3.12
C ILE A 177 0.95 1.34 3.24
N THR A 178 0.79 1.80 4.48
CA THR A 178 0.49 3.21 4.77
C THR A 178 1.72 4.09 4.56
N ILE A 179 1.52 5.21 3.89
CA ILE A 179 2.52 6.21 3.53
C ILE A 179 2.17 7.52 4.26
N HIS A 180 3.14 8.06 5.00
CA HIS A 180 3.03 9.40 5.56
C HIS A 180 3.69 10.36 4.56
N ILE A 181 2.96 11.39 4.14
CA ILE A 181 3.41 12.41 3.19
C ILE A 181 3.96 13.60 3.97
#